data_AF-A0A7J5XGB9-F1
#
_entry.id   AF-A0A7J5XGB9-F1
#
_cell.length_a   1.000
_cell.length_b   1.000
_cell.length_c   1.000
_cell.angle_alpha   90.00
_cell.angle_beta   90.00
_cell.angle_gamma   90.00
#
_symmetry.space_group_name_H-M   'P 1'
#
loop_
_entity.id
_entity.type
_entity.pdbx_description
1 polymer ?
#
loop_
_entity_poly.entity_id
_entity_poly.type
_entity_poly.pdbx_seq_one_letter_code
_entity_poly.pdbx_strand_id
1 'polypeptide(L)'
;MEDLFTIHLSVQGSNKRRAEEMVVPYWRDYLIDVEDQEGPSKLEQILAFVTGATVIPPIGFQPTPYIDFLHEEEYGDSAVSNLPLANT
;
A
#
# COMPACT_ATOMS: atom_id res chain seq x y z
N MET A 1 -8.40 -8.00 6.99
CA MET A 1 -7.47 -6.96 6.52
C MET A 1 -7.60 -6.61 5.03
N GLU A 2 -8.24 -7.45 4.20
CA GLU A 2 -8.28 -7.29 2.74
C GLU A 2 -8.88 -5.97 2.22
N ASP A 3 -9.73 -5.30 3.01
CA ASP A 3 -10.41 -4.04 2.63
C ASP A 3 -9.76 -2.78 3.23
N LEU A 4 -8.58 -2.88 3.87
CA LEU A 4 -7.91 -1.73 4.50
C LEU A 4 -7.43 -0.70 3.46
N PHE A 5 -7.03 -1.18 2.29
CA PHE A 5 -6.55 -0.35 1.18
C PHE A 5 -7.29 -0.69 -0.11
N THR A 6 -7.73 0.33 -0.84
CA THR A 6 -8.17 0.16 -2.24
C THR A 6 -6.94 0.18 -3.15
N ILE A 7 -6.73 -0.87 -3.94
CA ILE A 7 -5.58 -0.94 -4.85
C ILE A 7 -6.03 -0.50 -6.23
N HIS A 8 -5.45 0.59 -6.73
CA HIS A 8 -5.63 1.00 -8.11
C HIS A 8 -4.60 0.31 -8.99
N LEU A 9 -5.09 -0.28 -10.07
CA LEU A 9 -4.28 -1.03 -10.99
C LEU A 9 -4.40 -0.40 -12.37
N SER A 10 -3.29 -0.43 -13.11
CA SER A 10 -3.20 -0.03 -14.49
C SER A 10 -4.17 -0.82 -15.39
N VAL A 11 -4.34 -0.33 -16.62
CA VAL A 11 -5.20 -0.94 -17.63
C VAL A 11 -4.77 -2.37 -17.92
N GLN A 12 -5.75 -3.28 -18.02
CA GLN A 12 -5.52 -4.69 -18.37
C GLN A 12 -4.76 -4.83 -19.70
N GLY A 13 -3.81 -5.77 -19.73
CA GLY A 13 -2.95 -6.02 -20.89
C GLY A 13 -1.73 -5.11 -21.00
N SER A 14 -1.57 -4.12 -20.12
CA SER A 14 -0.32 -3.34 -20.03
C SER A 14 0.78 -4.11 -19.29
N ASN A 15 2.05 -3.80 -19.60
CA ASN A 15 3.18 -4.33 -18.85
C ASN A 15 3.14 -3.89 -17.37
N LYS A 16 2.69 -2.66 -17.11
CA LYS A 16 2.46 -2.11 -15.77
C LYS A 16 1.52 -3.00 -14.97
N ARG A 17 0.35 -3.29 -15.52
CA ARG A 17 -0.65 -4.15 -14.87
C ARG A 17 -0.09 -5.51 -14.47
N ARG A 18 0.71 -6.12 -15.34
CA ARG A 18 1.35 -7.41 -15.04
C ARG A 18 2.31 -7.31 -13.85
N ALA A 19 3.12 -6.26 -13.78
CA ALA A 19 4.03 -6.05 -12.65
C ALA A 19 3.26 -5.80 -11.35
N GLU A 20 2.23 -4.97 -11.40
CA GLU A 20 1.37 -4.66 -10.24
C GLU A 20 0.68 -5.91 -9.70
N GLU A 21 0.08 -6.72 -10.57
CA GLU A 21 -0.59 -7.98 -10.19
C GLU A 21 0.35 -8.99 -9.53
N MET A 22 1.65 -8.95 -9.84
CA MET A 22 2.64 -9.76 -9.13
C MET A 22 2.94 -9.22 -7.73
N VAL A 23 2.93 -7.90 -7.53
CA VAL A 23 3.28 -7.26 -6.25
C VAL A 23 2.14 -7.30 -5.25
N VAL A 24 0.89 -7.20 -5.71
CA VAL A 24 -0.31 -7.14 -4.85
C VAL A 24 -0.41 -8.31 -3.86
N PRO A 25 -0.23 -9.58 -4.26
CA PRO A 25 -0.25 -10.70 -3.32
C PRO A 25 0.80 -10.57 -2.23
N TYR A 26 2.05 -10.21 -2.57
CA TYR A 26 3.11 -10.02 -1.59
C TYR A 26 2.77 -8.94 -0.56
N TRP A 27 2.14 -7.83 -0.99
CA TRP A 27 1.69 -6.79 -0.08
C TRP A 27 0.59 -7.27 0.87
N ARG A 28 -0.39 -8.02 0.36
CA ARG A 28 -1.48 -8.57 1.18
C ARG A 28 -0.97 -9.58 2.19
N ASP A 29 -0.11 -10.49 1.76
CA ASP A 29 0.52 -11.49 2.63
C ASP A 29 1.36 -10.79 3.72
N TYR A 30 2.15 -9.78 3.34
CA TYR A 30 2.92 -8.99 4.30
C TYR A 30 2.05 -8.30 5.34
N LEU A 31 0.91 -7.71 4.94
CA LEU A 31 -0.03 -7.08 5.88
C LEU A 31 -0.58 -8.08 6.90
N ILE A 32 -0.93 -9.29 6.46
CA ILE A 32 -1.40 -10.36 7.36
C ILE A 32 -0.27 -10.79 8.31
N ASP A 33 0.95 -11.01 7.78
CA ASP A 33 2.09 -11.42 8.58
C ASP A 33 2.44 -10.40 9.69
N VAL A 34 2.32 -9.10 9.42
CA VAL A 34 2.60 -8.05 10.41
C VAL A 34 1.46 -7.81 11.40
N GLU A 35 0.24 -8.21 11.08
CA GLU A 35 -0.89 -8.24 12.01
C GLU A 35 -0.68 -9.34 13.05
N ASP A 36 -0.28 -10.53 12.60
CA ASP A 36 -0.10 -11.73 13.44
C ASP A 36 1.24 -11.76 14.20
N GLN A 37 2.12 -10.77 13.98
CA GLN A 37 3.45 -10.78 14.59
C GLN A 37 3.41 -10.40 16.08
N GLU A 38 4.02 -11.23 16.93
CA GLU A 38 4.34 -10.87 18.32
C GLU A 38 5.46 -9.80 18.37
N GLY A 39 5.20 -8.65 19.00
CA GLY A 39 6.18 -7.58 19.19
C GLY A 39 5.59 -6.17 19.02
N PRO A 40 6.44 -5.13 18.86
CA PRO A 40 5.96 -3.78 18.53
C PRO A 40 5.17 -3.84 17.22
N SER A 41 3.98 -3.25 17.23
CA SER A 41 3.02 -3.36 16.14
C SER A 41 3.53 -2.64 14.90
N LYS A 42 4.10 -3.40 13.96
CA LYS A 42 4.47 -2.90 12.63
C LYS A 42 3.24 -2.40 11.87
N LEU A 43 2.08 -3.02 12.11
CA LEU A 43 0.81 -2.57 11.56
C LEU A 43 0.48 -1.14 12.00
N GLU A 44 0.64 -0.81 13.29
CA GLU A 44 0.44 0.57 13.77
C GLU A 44 1.39 1.55 13.08
N GLN A 45 2.64 1.14 12.81
CA GLN A 45 3.60 1.98 12.08
C GLN A 45 3.19 2.20 10.62
N ILE A 46 2.68 1.17 9.95
CA ILE A 46 2.16 1.29 8.58
C ILE A 46 0.94 2.22 8.57
N LEU A 47 0.00 2.04 9.50
CA LEU A 47 -1.17 2.91 9.62
C LEU A 47 -0.77 4.36 9.86
N ALA A 48 0.18 4.60 10.77
CA ALA A 48 0.67 5.94 11.07
C ALA A 48 1.35 6.58 9.85
N PHE A 49 2.11 5.78 9.09
CA PHE A 49 2.76 6.25 7.87
C PHE A 49 1.75 6.64 6.78
N VAL A 50 0.70 5.83 6.56
CA VAL A 50 -0.24 6.05 5.45
C VAL A 50 -1.40 6.99 5.80
N THR A 51 -1.81 7.03 7.07
CA THR A 51 -3.04 7.74 7.50
C THR A 51 -2.80 8.78 8.58
N GLY A 52 -1.59 8.84 9.16
CA GLY A 52 -1.29 9.67 10.33
C GLY A 52 -1.88 9.13 11.65
N ALA A 53 -2.68 8.07 11.61
CA ALA A 53 -3.28 7.43 12.79
C ALA A 53 -2.67 6.04 13.02
N THR A 54 -2.47 5.66 14.28
CA THR A 54 -1.92 4.33 14.63
C THR A 54 -2.98 3.23 14.66
N VAL A 55 -4.27 3.58 14.68
CA VAL A 55 -5.38 2.63 14.81
C VAL A 55 -6.47 2.91 13.78
N ILE A 56 -7.19 1.87 13.38
CA ILE A 56 -8.35 1.99 12.50
C ILE A 56 -9.49 2.65 13.29
N PRO A 57 -10.11 3.74 12.81
CA PRO A 57 -11.26 4.35 13.47
C PRO A 57 -12.44 3.37 13.57
N PRO A 58 -13.34 3.50 14.56
CA PRO A 58 -14.51 2.62 14.69
C PRO A 58 -15.43 2.59 13.44
N ILE A 59 -15.42 3.68 12.67
CA ILE A 59 -16.19 3.81 11.41
C ILE A 59 -15.35 3.50 10.16
N GLY A 60 -14.11 3.05 10.33
CA GLY A 60 -13.12 2.94 9.27
C GLY A 60 -12.52 4.30 8.87
N PHE A 61 -11.61 4.26 7.89
CA PHE A 61 -11.02 5.45 7.30
C PHE A 61 -11.93 6.07 6.24
N GLN A 62 -12.01 7.40 6.22
CA GLN A 62 -12.74 8.15 5.20
C GLN A 62 -11.93 9.39 4.77
N PRO A 63 -11.51 9.49 3.50
CA PRO A 63 -11.66 8.48 2.44
C PRO A 63 -10.88 7.19 2.76
N THR A 64 -11.27 6.08 2.13
CA THR A 64 -10.52 4.82 2.25
C THR A 64 -9.10 5.01 1.70
N PRO A 65 -8.06 4.61 2.44
CA PRO A 65 -6.69 4.63 1.96
C PRO A 65 -6.57 3.84 0.66
N TYR A 66 -5.72 4.30 -0.25
CA TYR A 66 -5.51 3.63 -1.51
C TYR A 66 -4.02 3.52 -1.86
N ILE A 67 -3.71 2.57 -2.74
CA ILE A 67 -2.37 2.32 -3.24
C ILE A 67 -2.36 2.56 -4.74
N ASP A 68 -1.49 3.46 -5.16
CA ASP A 68 -1.13 3.67 -6.55
C ASP A 68 0.29 3.15 -6.81
N PHE A 69 0.53 2.66 -8.02
CA PHE A 69 1.85 2.20 -8.45
C PHE A 69 2.55 3.28 -9.26
N LEU A 70 3.73 3.69 -8.81
CA LEU A 70 4.58 4.64 -9.51
C LEU A 70 5.51 3.88 -10.45
N HIS A 71 5.38 4.14 -11.76
CA HIS A 71 6.21 3.51 -12.78
C HIS A 71 7.27 4.49 -13.30
N GLU A 72 8.50 4.03 -13.47
CA GLU A 72 9.64 4.84 -13.97
C GLU A 72 9.33 5.54 -15.30
N GLU A 73 8.57 4.87 -16.17
CA GLU A 73 8.12 5.40 -17.46
C GLU A 73 7.33 6.72 -17.35
N GLU A 74 6.69 6.98 -16.21
CA GLU A 74 5.84 8.16 -15.99
C GLU A 74 6.57 9.31 -15.28
N TYR A 75 7.61 9.00 -14.49
CA TYR A 75 8.25 9.96 -13.59
C TYR A 75 9.75 10.18 -13.88
N GLY A 76 10.39 9.29 -14.64
CA GLY A 76 11.82 9.31 -14.94
C GLY A 76 12.70 8.81 -13.78
N ASP A 77 13.87 8.26 -14.10
CA ASP A 77 14.80 7.56 -13.17
C ASP A 77 15.14 8.31 -11.87
N SER A 78 15.09 9.64 -11.87
CA SER A 78 15.44 10.45 -10.69
C SER A 78 14.25 10.79 -9.78
N ALA A 79 13.02 10.44 -10.16
CA ALA A 79 11.81 10.78 -9.42
C ALA A 79 11.16 9.59 -8.71
N VAL A 80 11.52 8.34 -9.04
CA VAL A 80 10.95 7.15 -8.40
C VAL A 80 11.89 6.65 -7.31
N SER A 81 11.51 6.89 -6.06
CA SER A 81 12.18 6.29 -4.90
C SER A 81 11.91 4.78 -4.86
N ASN A 82 12.91 3.99 -4.46
CA ASN A 82 12.74 2.56 -4.18
C ASN A 82 11.89 2.30 -2.91
N LEU A 83 11.64 3.34 -2.11
CA LEU A 83 10.80 3.28 -0.91
C LEU A 83 9.40 3.83 -1.21
N PRO A 84 8.35 3.24 -0.63
CA PRO A 84 6.99 3.74 -0.77
C PRO A 84 6.87 5.17 -0.22
N LEU A 85 5.95 5.92 -0.81
CA LEU A 85 5.59 7.26 -0.38
C LEU A 85 4.16 7.24 0.16
N ALA A 86 3.88 8.08 1.16
CA ALA A 86 2.54 8.29 1.69
C ALA A 86 2.18 9.78 1.59
N ASN A 87 0.91 10.04 1.30
CA ASN A 87 0.31 11.36 1.34
C ASN A 87 -0.70 11.36 2.48
N THR A 88 -0.31 11.94 3.62
CA THR A 88 -1.04 11.90 4.90
C THR A 88 -1.76 13.19 5.20
#